data_AF-A0A843CSL9-F1
#
_entry.id   AF-A0A843CSL9-F1
#
_cell.length_a   1.000
_cell.length_b   1.000
_cell.length_c   1.000
_cell.angle_alpha   90.00
_cell.angle_beta   90.00
_cell.angle_gamma   90.00
#
_symmetry.space_group_name_H-M   'P 1'
#
loop_
_entity.id
_entity.type
_entity.pdbx_description
1 polymer ?
#
loop_
_entity_poly.entity_id
_entity_poly.type
_entity_poly.pdbx_seq_one_letter_code
_entity_poly.pdbx_strand_id
1 'polypeptide(L)'
;MLFFLVYDTAIRAITSGNAPEFSGGFSYYAIGSSIFFIAMSLMFGGLFVMKSDRDYLLTLPLSRRDLSLSLFIAQFIGSGITILFLYGFYVAGAGSLTTTIILVINLVLLACVVTALGVISNILQTWKRAVLAIVLGVWCFSSVLGFAFTPVSAFSGEVLYGSIVLLAVAAITVPIALNELAYLELGSIRSLIRSTSSEYKKNVSFSGKGPIRVIYSYHLSFLEFMGRMNIGGSTSYRTARVKTRTVFAICVAVALVYLFLIGLSPLAGSHLRLAGSPLNAAVFVVPVFMGAVTLVLMSQGTFANERGWLAFTAMDPATYLRHLLLSRVVSVLAIIGPFGVADIVLGLFGTGQGFEAAIVLLVTVPAASIFATYIVARLGAVQQVREEGMMPGQFDLRQFLVILPVYFVIGLIIVSEISILASILIAGVLTIVAASLLISASVWRGIAYRLTERGFV
;
A
#
# COMPACT_ATOMS: atom_id res chain seq x y z
N MET A 1 -6.00 15.75 -10.31
CA MET A 1 -7.17 15.92 -11.19
C MET A 1 -6.79 15.85 -12.67
N LEU A 2 -5.90 16.71 -13.19
CA LEU A 2 -5.47 16.71 -14.59
C LEU A 2 -4.93 15.34 -15.08
N PHE A 3 -4.05 14.69 -14.32
CA PHE A 3 -3.49 13.37 -14.66
C PHE A 3 -4.57 12.29 -14.86
N PHE A 4 -5.60 12.28 -14.01
CA PHE A 4 -6.67 11.30 -14.07
C PHE A 4 -7.73 11.63 -15.14
N LEU A 5 -7.91 12.92 -15.44
CA LEU A 5 -8.75 13.38 -16.55
C LEU A 5 -8.09 13.05 -17.89
N VAL A 6 -6.75 13.16 -17.96
CA VAL A 6 -5.93 12.68 -19.08
C VAL A 6 -5.95 11.15 -19.18
N TYR A 7 -5.95 10.43 -18.05
CA TYR A 7 -6.11 8.96 -18.03
C TYR A 7 -7.50 8.51 -18.51
N ASP A 8 -8.57 9.13 -18.03
CA ASP A 8 -9.94 8.83 -18.45
C ASP A 8 -10.15 9.18 -19.94
N THR A 9 -9.64 10.33 -20.41
CA THR A 9 -9.72 10.68 -21.84
C THR A 9 -8.84 9.79 -22.71
N ALA A 10 -7.65 9.40 -22.25
CA ALA A 10 -6.79 8.45 -22.97
C ALA A 10 -7.41 7.06 -23.05
N ILE A 11 -7.99 6.54 -21.96
CA ILE A 11 -8.70 5.26 -21.98
C ILE A 11 -9.91 5.34 -22.90
N ARG A 12 -10.75 6.38 -22.80
CA ARG A 12 -11.91 6.57 -23.69
C ARG A 12 -11.52 6.68 -25.16
N ALA A 13 -10.41 7.33 -25.47
CA ALA A 13 -9.88 7.43 -26.84
C ALA A 13 -9.44 6.06 -27.37
N ILE A 14 -8.77 5.25 -26.54
CA ILE A 14 -8.31 3.90 -26.88
C ILE A 14 -9.49 2.90 -26.99
N THR A 15 -10.59 3.11 -26.26
CA THR A 15 -11.75 2.20 -26.22
C THR A 15 -12.90 2.61 -27.15
N SER A 16 -12.69 3.57 -28.05
CA SER A 16 -13.73 4.04 -28.96
C SER A 16 -14.19 2.95 -29.95
N GLY A 17 -15.38 2.38 -29.74
CA GLY A 17 -16.10 1.61 -30.77
C GLY A 17 -16.85 0.36 -30.31
N ASN A 18 -16.52 -0.24 -29.17
CA ASN A 18 -17.24 -1.39 -28.62
C ASN A 18 -17.52 -1.14 -27.14
N ALA A 19 -18.78 -1.25 -26.70
CA ALA A 19 -19.15 -1.12 -25.30
C ALA A 19 -18.28 -2.08 -24.45
N PRO A 20 -17.30 -1.57 -23.68
CA PRO A 20 -16.33 -2.41 -22.98
C PRO A 20 -16.92 -3.01 -21.70
N GLU A 21 -18.25 -2.94 -21.54
CA GLU A 21 -18.98 -2.98 -20.27
C GLU A 21 -18.56 -4.12 -19.37
N PHE A 22 -18.17 -5.26 -19.93
CA PHE A 22 -17.68 -6.41 -19.20
C PHE A 22 -16.61 -7.19 -19.97
N SER A 23 -15.75 -6.48 -20.72
CA SER A 23 -14.62 -7.17 -21.36
C SER A 23 -13.74 -7.79 -20.26
N GLY A 24 -13.25 -9.01 -20.49
CA GLY A 24 -12.61 -9.81 -19.43
C GLY A 24 -11.50 -9.07 -18.68
N GLY A 25 -10.73 -8.23 -19.37
CA GLY A 25 -9.68 -7.42 -18.74
C GLY A 25 -10.21 -6.38 -17.74
N PHE A 26 -11.31 -5.70 -18.05
CA PHE A 26 -11.87 -4.67 -17.17
C PHE A 26 -12.60 -5.31 -15.97
N SER A 27 -13.36 -6.39 -16.17
CA SER A 27 -14.00 -7.08 -15.05
C SER A 27 -12.99 -7.58 -14.02
N TYR A 28 -11.84 -8.14 -14.44
CA TYR A 28 -10.75 -8.49 -13.53
C TYR A 28 -10.13 -7.27 -12.85
N TYR A 29 -10.02 -6.13 -13.54
CA TYR A 29 -9.57 -4.89 -12.92
C TYR A 29 -10.53 -4.41 -11.83
N ALA A 30 -11.85 -4.41 -12.08
CA ALA A 30 -12.84 -4.03 -11.06
C ALA A 30 -12.76 -4.93 -9.83
N ILE A 31 -12.65 -6.25 -10.03
CA ILE A 31 -12.55 -7.23 -8.94
C ILE A 31 -11.26 -7.01 -8.15
N GLY A 32 -10.11 -6.93 -8.84
CA GLY A 32 -8.81 -6.74 -8.21
C GLY A 32 -8.71 -5.42 -7.44
N SER A 33 -9.18 -4.31 -8.04
CA SER A 33 -9.16 -3.00 -7.39
C SER A 33 -10.13 -2.92 -6.20
N SER A 34 -11.31 -3.55 -6.27
CA SER A 34 -12.24 -3.63 -5.13
C SER A 34 -11.66 -4.44 -3.98
N ILE A 35 -11.09 -5.61 -4.27
CA ILE A 35 -10.39 -6.43 -3.25
C ILE A 35 -9.27 -5.62 -2.60
N PHE A 36 -8.48 -4.91 -3.42
CA PHE A 36 -7.42 -4.04 -2.93
C PHE A 36 -7.96 -2.96 -2.00
N PHE A 37 -8.97 -2.19 -2.40
CA PHE A 37 -9.52 -1.11 -1.56
C PHE A 37 -10.18 -1.62 -0.29
N ILE A 38 -10.91 -2.75 -0.35
CA ILE A 38 -11.52 -3.38 0.83
C ILE A 38 -10.43 -3.86 1.80
N ALA A 39 -9.45 -4.62 1.30
CA ALA A 39 -8.36 -5.15 2.13
C ALA A 39 -7.52 -4.03 2.73
N MET A 40 -7.19 -3.00 1.94
CA MET A 40 -6.41 -1.86 2.40
C MET A 40 -7.20 -1.02 3.40
N SER A 41 -8.49 -0.78 3.19
CA SER A 41 -9.32 -0.04 4.16
C SER A 41 -9.45 -0.79 5.50
N LEU A 42 -9.52 -2.12 5.48
CA LEU A 42 -9.53 -2.92 6.71
C LEU A 42 -8.19 -3.00 7.43
N MET A 43 -7.10 -3.16 6.67
CA MET A 43 -5.76 -3.28 7.25
C MET A 43 -5.20 -1.94 7.72
N PHE A 44 -5.47 -0.88 6.95
CA PHE A 44 -4.79 0.39 7.03
C PHE A 44 -5.73 1.60 7.11
N GLY A 45 -7.05 1.40 7.12
CA GLY A 45 -8.01 2.48 7.31
C GLY A 45 -7.79 3.23 8.61
N GLY A 46 -8.10 4.52 8.62
CA GLY A 46 -7.94 5.39 9.77
C GLY A 46 -9.13 6.33 9.92
N LEU A 47 -9.07 7.21 10.90
CA LEU A 47 -10.01 8.33 11.03
C LEU A 47 -9.36 9.58 10.46
N PHE A 48 -10.10 10.33 9.66
CA PHE A 48 -9.71 11.65 9.18
C PHE A 48 -9.94 12.69 10.28
N VAL A 49 -9.16 12.58 11.34
CA VAL A 49 -9.20 13.47 12.51
C VAL A 49 -7.77 13.85 12.84
N MET A 50 -7.44 15.13 12.74
CA MET A 50 -6.14 15.63 13.20
C MET A 50 -6.08 15.64 14.73
N LYS A 51 -4.88 15.71 15.29
CA LYS A 51 -4.71 15.86 16.74
C LYS A 51 -5.46 17.10 17.28
N SER A 52 -5.37 18.23 16.57
CA SER A 52 -6.10 19.45 16.89
C SER A 52 -7.62 19.23 16.91
N ASP A 53 -8.13 18.47 15.94
CA ASP A 53 -9.55 18.17 15.82
C ASP A 53 -10.01 17.27 16.98
N ARG A 54 -9.16 16.33 17.40
CA ARG A 54 -9.43 15.51 18.57
C ARG A 54 -9.48 16.34 19.85
N ASP A 55 -8.47 17.18 20.06
CA ASP A 55 -8.33 17.95 21.29
C ASP A 55 -9.40 19.06 21.39
N TYR A 56 -9.91 19.53 20.24
CA TYR A 56 -10.93 20.59 20.16
C TYR A 56 -12.35 20.06 19.84
N LEU A 57 -12.58 19.40 18.69
CA LEU A 57 -13.92 18.99 18.26
C LEU A 57 -14.54 17.92 19.14
N LEU A 58 -13.74 16.97 19.65
CA LEU A 58 -14.24 15.92 20.55
C LEU A 58 -14.35 16.40 22.01
N THR A 59 -14.00 17.64 22.32
CA THR A 59 -14.21 18.22 23.66
C THR A 59 -15.39 19.20 23.68
N LEU A 60 -15.92 19.55 22.51
CA LEU A 60 -17.10 20.40 22.39
C LEU A 60 -18.38 19.63 22.82
N PRO A 61 -19.33 20.30 23.48
CA PRO A 61 -20.61 19.71 23.87
C PRO A 61 -21.58 19.62 22.67
N LEU A 62 -21.14 18.98 21.58
CA LEU A 62 -21.95 18.74 20.38
C LEU A 62 -22.76 17.45 20.52
N SER A 63 -23.87 17.37 19.78
CA SER A 63 -24.64 16.13 19.69
C SER A 63 -23.78 15.06 19.02
N ARG A 64 -23.71 13.86 19.63
CA ARG A 64 -22.88 12.76 19.12
C ARG A 64 -23.28 12.32 17.71
N ARG A 65 -24.56 12.45 17.36
CA ARG A 65 -25.08 12.12 16.04
C ARG A 65 -24.55 13.08 14.99
N ASP A 66 -24.62 14.39 15.23
CA ASP A 66 -24.16 15.40 14.27
C ASP A 66 -22.64 15.33 14.07
N LEU A 67 -21.90 15.06 15.15
CA LEU A 67 -20.46 14.84 15.09
C LEU A 67 -20.11 13.58 14.29
N SER A 68 -20.79 12.46 14.56
CA SER A 68 -20.54 11.19 13.85
C SER A 68 -20.82 11.30 12.34
N LEU A 69 -21.90 11.99 11.98
CA LEU A 69 -22.31 12.19 10.60
C LEU A 69 -21.32 13.12 9.89
N SER A 70 -20.93 14.23 10.52
CA SER A 70 -19.94 15.17 9.98
C SER A 70 -18.58 14.51 9.75
N LEU A 71 -18.10 13.71 10.71
CA LEU A 71 -16.86 12.94 10.57
C LEU A 71 -16.97 11.87 9.46
N PHE A 72 -18.12 11.21 9.32
CA PHE A 72 -18.34 10.24 8.26
C PHE A 72 -18.35 10.90 6.87
N ILE A 73 -19.00 12.07 6.72
CA ILE A 73 -18.98 12.84 5.48
C ILE A 73 -17.55 13.29 5.15
N ALA A 74 -16.82 13.84 6.12
CA ALA A 74 -15.42 14.24 5.92
C ALA A 74 -14.56 13.06 5.47
N GLN A 75 -14.73 11.91 6.12
CA GLN A 75 -14.08 10.66 5.73
C GLN A 75 -14.50 10.21 4.32
N PHE A 76 -15.77 10.31 3.95
CA PHE A 76 -16.28 9.95 2.64
C PHE A 76 -15.73 10.87 1.53
N ILE A 77 -15.63 12.17 1.79
CA ILE A 77 -15.00 13.12 0.88
C ILE A 77 -13.51 12.78 0.70
N GLY A 78 -12.84 12.42 1.79
CA GLY A 78 -11.47 11.91 1.71
C GLY A 78 -11.36 10.61 0.91
N SER A 79 -12.21 9.62 1.19
CA SER A 79 -12.07 8.23 0.73
C SER A 79 -12.91 7.84 -0.45
N GLY A 80 -14.21 8.04 -0.32
CA GLY A 80 -15.19 7.68 -1.32
C GLY A 80 -14.90 8.33 -2.67
N ILE A 81 -14.41 9.57 -2.68
CA ILE A 81 -14.07 10.29 -3.92
C ILE A 81 -13.02 9.52 -4.75
N THR A 82 -12.04 8.88 -4.13
CA THR A 82 -11.01 8.12 -4.87
C THR A 82 -11.62 6.94 -5.63
N ILE A 83 -12.61 6.27 -5.03
CA ILE A 83 -13.33 5.15 -5.63
C ILE A 83 -14.24 5.63 -6.76
N LEU A 84 -14.95 6.74 -6.55
CA LEU A 84 -15.81 7.36 -7.57
C LEU A 84 -15.00 7.74 -8.82
N PHE A 85 -13.79 8.28 -8.66
CA PHE A 85 -12.93 8.61 -9.79
C PHE A 85 -12.32 7.37 -10.46
N LEU A 86 -11.90 6.37 -9.69
CA LEU A 86 -11.26 5.17 -10.23
C LEU A 86 -12.22 4.29 -11.04
N TYR A 87 -13.50 4.27 -10.65
CA TYR A 87 -14.53 3.50 -11.34
C TYR A 87 -15.46 4.34 -12.23
N GLY A 88 -15.23 5.65 -12.35
CA GLY A 88 -16.07 6.55 -13.13
C GLY A 88 -16.21 6.14 -14.61
N PHE A 89 -15.23 5.42 -15.16
CA PHE A 89 -15.27 4.90 -16.52
C PHE A 89 -16.34 3.82 -16.73
N TYR A 90 -16.75 3.08 -15.69
CA TYR A 90 -17.86 2.11 -15.78
C TYR A 90 -19.20 2.81 -16.04
N VAL A 91 -19.38 4.02 -15.51
CA VAL A 91 -20.56 4.84 -15.76
C VAL A 91 -20.59 5.32 -17.21
N ALA A 92 -19.43 5.70 -17.74
CA ALA A 92 -19.29 6.16 -19.12
C ALA A 92 -19.48 5.04 -20.16
N GLY A 93 -19.26 3.78 -19.77
CA GLY A 93 -19.42 2.62 -20.64
C GLY A 93 -20.84 2.08 -20.76
N ALA A 94 -21.80 2.55 -19.94
CA ALA A 94 -23.13 1.94 -19.83
C ALA A 94 -24.03 2.20 -21.06
N GLY A 95 -24.57 1.13 -21.65
CA GLY A 95 -25.35 1.16 -22.89
C GLY A 95 -26.80 1.61 -22.73
N SER A 96 -27.32 1.72 -21.50
CA SER A 96 -28.66 2.25 -21.22
C SER A 96 -28.69 3.19 -20.02
N LEU A 97 -29.60 4.17 -20.03
CA LEU A 97 -29.78 5.13 -18.93
C LEU A 97 -30.06 4.44 -17.59
N THR A 98 -30.86 3.36 -17.61
CA THR A 98 -31.19 2.57 -16.41
C THR A 98 -29.96 1.89 -15.83
N THR A 99 -29.11 1.29 -16.67
CA THR A 99 -27.83 0.70 -16.22
C THR A 99 -26.87 1.76 -15.68
N THR A 100 -26.83 2.95 -16.28
CA THR A 100 -26.01 4.07 -15.80
C THR A 100 -26.43 4.47 -14.38
N ILE A 101 -27.73 4.65 -14.12
CA ILE A 101 -28.24 5.03 -12.80
C ILE A 101 -27.88 3.97 -11.75
N ILE A 102 -28.08 2.69 -12.06
CA ILE A 102 -27.77 1.59 -11.13
C ILE A 102 -26.27 1.53 -10.84
N LEU A 103 -25.41 1.70 -11.86
CA LEU A 103 -23.96 1.72 -11.67
C LEU A 103 -23.52 2.92 -10.82
N VAL A 104 -24.08 4.11 -11.01
CA VAL A 104 -23.79 5.28 -10.16
C VAL A 104 -24.16 5.00 -8.70
N ILE A 105 -25.34 4.40 -8.45
CA ILE A 105 -25.77 4.02 -7.10
C ILE A 105 -24.78 3.00 -6.50
N ASN A 106 -24.41 1.97 -7.27
CA ASN A 106 -23.44 0.96 -6.82
C ASN A 106 -22.07 1.58 -6.49
N LEU A 107 -21.61 2.57 -7.25
CA LEU A 107 -20.36 3.26 -6.96
C LEU A 107 -20.40 4.04 -5.66
N VAL A 108 -21.49 4.76 -5.40
CA VAL A 108 -21.69 5.46 -4.14
C VAL A 108 -21.78 4.46 -2.98
N LEU A 109 -22.48 3.34 -3.16
CA LEU A 109 -22.56 2.29 -2.14
C LEU A 109 -21.20 1.65 -1.86
N LEU A 110 -20.42 1.32 -2.90
CA LEU A 110 -19.07 0.79 -2.75
C LEU A 110 -18.16 1.78 -2.01
N ALA A 111 -18.23 3.06 -2.40
CA ALA A 111 -17.52 4.13 -1.71
C ALA A 111 -17.89 4.18 -0.22
N CYS A 112 -19.18 4.17 0.12
CA CYS A 112 -19.67 4.12 1.49
C CYS A 112 -19.17 2.89 2.27
N VAL A 113 -19.20 1.70 1.65
CA VAL A 113 -18.72 0.45 2.28
C VAL A 113 -17.23 0.54 2.57
N VAL A 114 -16.41 0.96 1.61
CA VAL A 114 -14.96 1.08 1.82
C VAL A 114 -14.66 2.13 2.90
N THR A 115 -15.35 3.27 2.90
CA THR A 115 -15.25 4.29 3.95
C THR A 115 -15.62 3.71 5.33
N ALA A 116 -16.74 2.99 5.43
CA ALA A 116 -17.23 2.40 6.66
C ALA A 116 -16.28 1.33 7.22
N LEU A 117 -15.75 0.46 6.36
CA LEU A 117 -14.74 -0.53 6.75
C LEU A 117 -13.46 0.14 7.29
N GLY A 118 -13.10 1.30 6.77
CA GLY A 118 -11.95 2.08 7.23
C GLY A 118 -12.13 2.57 8.66
N VAL A 119 -13.33 3.04 8.99
CA VAL A 119 -13.73 3.44 10.35
C VAL A 119 -13.72 2.23 11.29
N ILE A 120 -14.41 1.15 10.91
CA ILE A 120 -14.52 -0.10 11.69
C ILE A 120 -13.14 -0.69 11.99
N SER A 121 -12.19 -0.54 11.06
CA SER A 121 -10.82 -1.01 11.26
C SER A 121 -10.24 -0.51 12.57
N ASN A 122 -10.51 0.74 12.98
CA ASN A 122 -9.85 1.34 14.15
C ASN A 122 -10.12 0.61 15.47
N ILE A 123 -11.27 -0.05 15.61
CA ILE A 123 -11.63 -0.79 16.84
C ILE A 123 -11.09 -2.22 16.83
N LEU A 124 -10.99 -2.82 15.65
CA LEU A 124 -10.59 -4.22 15.51
C LEU A 124 -9.10 -4.41 15.86
N GLN A 125 -8.76 -5.54 16.44
CA GLN A 125 -7.36 -5.95 16.59
C GLN A 125 -6.78 -6.34 15.21
N THR A 126 -5.46 -6.20 15.02
CA THR A 126 -4.77 -6.46 13.75
C THR A 126 -5.09 -7.84 13.16
N TRP A 127 -5.17 -8.89 13.99
CA TRP A 127 -5.51 -10.23 13.48
C TRP A 127 -6.97 -10.34 13.02
N LYS A 128 -7.92 -9.68 13.69
CA LYS A 128 -9.34 -9.65 13.27
C LYS A 128 -9.50 -8.90 11.95
N ARG A 129 -8.74 -7.80 11.78
CA ARG A 129 -8.68 -7.05 10.51
C ARG A 129 -8.18 -7.94 9.38
N ALA A 130 -7.07 -8.66 9.61
CA ALA A 130 -6.50 -9.56 8.61
C ALA A 130 -7.46 -10.69 8.22
N VAL A 131 -8.12 -11.33 9.20
CA VAL A 131 -9.12 -12.37 8.93
C VAL A 131 -10.29 -11.80 8.13
N LEU A 132 -10.84 -10.64 8.52
CA LEU A 132 -11.95 -10.02 7.81
C LEU A 132 -11.57 -9.61 6.38
N ALA A 133 -10.35 -9.07 6.19
CA ALA A 133 -9.83 -8.73 4.87
C ALA A 133 -9.66 -9.97 3.98
N ILE A 134 -9.19 -11.10 4.52
CA ILE A 134 -9.09 -12.37 3.80
C ILE A 134 -10.49 -12.89 3.42
N VAL A 135 -11.44 -12.91 4.38
CA VAL A 135 -12.80 -13.41 4.13
C VAL A 135 -13.51 -12.59 3.05
N LEU A 136 -13.48 -11.25 3.16
CA LEU A 136 -14.08 -10.37 2.15
C LEU A 136 -13.33 -10.43 0.82
N GLY A 137 -12.00 -10.53 0.85
CA GLY A 137 -11.18 -10.68 -0.34
C GLY A 137 -11.51 -11.97 -1.11
N VAL A 138 -11.65 -13.09 -0.41
CA VAL A 138 -12.07 -14.38 -0.99
C VAL A 138 -13.50 -14.31 -1.50
N TRP A 139 -14.41 -13.66 -0.76
CA TRP A 139 -15.79 -13.48 -1.21
C TRP A 139 -15.87 -12.63 -2.49
N CYS A 140 -15.14 -11.52 -2.57
CA CYS A 140 -15.04 -10.73 -3.79
C CYS A 140 -14.35 -11.49 -4.92
N PHE A 141 -13.29 -12.26 -4.62
CA PHE A 141 -12.59 -13.07 -5.62
C PHE A 141 -13.47 -14.18 -6.21
N SER A 142 -14.45 -14.68 -5.45
CA SER A 142 -15.38 -15.70 -5.94
C SER A 142 -16.18 -15.27 -7.18
N SER A 143 -16.29 -13.96 -7.47
CA SER A 143 -16.93 -13.48 -8.71
C SER A 143 -16.12 -13.85 -9.95
N VAL A 144 -14.79 -14.03 -9.84
CA VAL A 144 -13.93 -14.56 -10.93
C VAL A 144 -14.34 -15.97 -11.31
N LEU A 145 -14.85 -16.75 -10.35
CA LEU A 145 -15.33 -18.12 -10.54
C LEU A 145 -16.78 -18.16 -11.03
N GLY A 146 -17.40 -17.01 -11.37
CA GLY A 146 -18.78 -16.91 -11.82
C GLY A 146 -19.81 -16.86 -10.68
N PHE A 147 -19.41 -16.58 -9.44
CA PHE A 147 -20.36 -16.42 -8.35
C PHE A 147 -21.05 -15.06 -8.37
N ALA A 148 -22.36 -15.10 -8.63
CA ALA A 148 -23.27 -13.95 -8.72
C ALA A 148 -23.36 -13.10 -7.45
N PHE A 149 -23.33 -13.71 -6.27
CA PHE A 149 -23.67 -13.04 -5.00
C PHE A 149 -22.43 -12.47 -4.32
N THR A 150 -21.83 -11.44 -4.92
CA THR A 150 -20.67 -10.75 -4.33
C THR A 150 -20.84 -9.23 -4.35
N PRO A 151 -20.19 -8.48 -3.45
CA PRO A 151 -20.24 -7.01 -3.45
C PRO A 151 -19.67 -6.35 -4.72
N VAL A 152 -18.94 -7.10 -5.54
CA VAL A 152 -18.22 -6.59 -6.73
C VAL A 152 -18.83 -7.06 -8.04
N SER A 153 -19.72 -8.07 -7.99
CA SER A 153 -20.39 -8.63 -9.18
C SER A 153 -21.14 -7.61 -10.02
N ALA A 154 -21.59 -6.50 -9.40
CA ALA A 154 -22.21 -5.38 -10.10
C ALA A 154 -21.29 -4.73 -11.17
N PHE A 155 -19.98 -4.87 -11.02
CA PHE A 155 -18.95 -4.35 -11.92
C PHE A 155 -18.34 -5.43 -12.83
N SER A 156 -18.79 -6.69 -12.71
CA SER A 156 -18.27 -7.83 -13.49
C SER A 156 -19.29 -8.46 -14.44
N GLY A 157 -20.53 -7.97 -14.48
CA GLY A 157 -21.55 -8.37 -15.47
C GLY A 157 -22.94 -8.55 -14.85
N GLU A 158 -23.00 -8.88 -13.56
CA GLU A 158 -24.25 -9.19 -12.88
C GLU A 158 -24.75 -8.03 -12.03
N VAL A 159 -25.21 -6.99 -12.73
CA VAL A 159 -25.58 -5.68 -12.15
C VAL A 159 -26.62 -5.83 -11.04
N LEU A 160 -27.69 -6.62 -11.24
CA LEU A 160 -28.81 -6.70 -10.31
C LEU A 160 -28.48 -7.48 -9.03
N TYR A 161 -27.88 -8.66 -9.13
CA TYR A 161 -27.50 -9.47 -7.96
C TYR A 161 -26.41 -8.77 -7.15
N GLY A 162 -25.42 -8.17 -7.82
CA GLY A 162 -24.39 -7.40 -7.17
C GLY A 162 -24.90 -6.17 -6.44
N SER A 163 -25.86 -5.44 -7.04
CA SER A 163 -26.50 -4.31 -6.38
C SER A 163 -27.18 -4.70 -5.07
N ILE A 164 -27.93 -5.81 -5.05
CA ILE A 164 -28.64 -6.27 -3.85
C ILE A 164 -27.64 -6.63 -2.74
N VAL A 165 -26.58 -7.37 -3.08
CA VAL A 165 -25.55 -7.76 -2.12
C VAL A 165 -24.81 -6.54 -1.60
N LEU A 166 -24.41 -5.61 -2.48
CA LEU A 166 -23.70 -4.40 -2.08
C LEU A 166 -24.55 -3.49 -1.19
N LEU A 167 -25.85 -3.35 -1.51
CA LEU A 167 -26.81 -2.63 -0.67
C LEU A 167 -26.93 -3.28 0.72
N ALA A 168 -27.03 -4.61 0.80
CA ALA A 168 -27.09 -5.32 2.07
C ALA A 168 -25.81 -5.12 2.91
N VAL A 169 -24.63 -5.17 2.26
CA VAL A 169 -23.35 -4.90 2.93
C VAL A 169 -23.25 -3.45 3.40
N ALA A 170 -23.72 -2.49 2.62
CA ALA A 170 -23.76 -1.07 3.01
C ALA A 170 -24.72 -0.84 4.19
N ALA A 171 -25.90 -1.46 4.16
CA ALA A 171 -26.90 -1.37 5.22
C ALA A 171 -26.40 -1.93 6.56
N ILE A 172 -25.43 -2.83 6.54
CA ILE A 172 -24.79 -3.36 7.76
C ILE A 172 -23.59 -2.50 8.16
N THR A 173 -22.68 -2.22 7.23
CA THR A 173 -21.39 -1.58 7.56
C THR A 173 -21.52 -0.10 7.91
N VAL A 174 -22.37 0.66 7.22
CA VAL A 174 -22.53 2.11 7.44
C VAL A 174 -23.11 2.42 8.83
N PRO A 175 -24.20 1.79 9.30
CA PRO A 175 -24.71 2.05 10.65
C PRO A 175 -23.72 1.68 11.75
N ILE A 176 -22.97 0.60 11.57
CA ILE A 176 -21.90 0.21 12.51
C ILE A 176 -20.84 1.32 12.56
N ALA A 177 -20.37 1.80 11.40
CA ALA A 177 -19.38 2.87 11.35
C ALA A 177 -19.87 4.18 11.99
N LEU A 178 -21.13 4.57 11.77
CA LEU A 178 -21.72 5.77 12.39
C LEU A 178 -21.82 5.65 13.91
N ASN A 179 -22.25 4.49 14.40
CA ASN A 179 -22.28 4.23 15.85
C ASN A 179 -20.87 4.32 16.46
N GLU A 180 -19.87 3.76 15.80
CA GLU A 180 -18.48 3.81 16.29
C GLU A 180 -17.91 5.23 16.31
N LEU A 181 -18.20 6.05 15.28
CA LEU A 181 -17.82 7.47 15.25
C LEU A 181 -18.49 8.26 16.38
N ALA A 182 -19.71 7.89 16.79
CA ALA A 182 -20.43 8.56 17.87
C ALA A 182 -19.82 8.33 19.26
N TYR A 183 -19.02 7.27 19.44
CA TYR A 183 -18.36 6.90 20.71
C TYR A 183 -16.82 6.97 20.65
N LEU A 184 -16.30 7.75 19.71
CA LEU A 184 -14.88 7.81 19.33
C LEU A 184 -13.96 8.32 20.45
N GLU A 185 -14.44 9.16 21.37
CA GLU A 185 -13.71 9.59 22.58
C GLU A 185 -13.31 8.39 23.45
N LEU A 186 -14.25 7.48 23.71
CA LEU A 186 -14.02 6.28 24.52
C LEU A 186 -13.14 5.27 23.76
N GLY A 187 -13.31 5.17 22.44
CA GLY A 187 -12.53 4.30 21.58
C GLY A 187 -11.06 4.72 21.45
N SER A 188 -10.80 6.02 21.28
CA SER A 188 -9.46 6.60 21.10
C SER A 188 -8.64 6.63 22.39
N ILE A 189 -9.29 6.86 23.54
CA ILE A 189 -8.66 6.70 24.86
C ILE A 189 -8.33 5.24 25.11
N ARG A 190 -9.25 4.31 24.79
CA ARG A 190 -9.01 2.87 24.91
C ARG A 190 -7.89 2.37 23.99
N SER A 191 -7.77 2.88 22.77
CA SER A 191 -6.69 2.49 21.84
C SER A 191 -5.31 2.99 22.29
N LEU A 192 -5.23 4.22 22.84
CA LEU A 192 -4.00 4.78 23.41
C LEU A 192 -3.56 4.04 24.68
N ILE A 193 -4.50 3.70 25.57
CA ILE A 193 -4.21 2.90 26.78
C ILE A 193 -3.77 1.48 26.37
N ARG A 194 -4.32 0.94 25.29
CA ARG A 194 -3.96 -0.39 24.78
C ARG A 194 -2.61 -0.43 24.06
N SER A 195 -2.20 0.65 23.39
CA SER A 195 -0.87 0.75 22.78
C SER A 195 0.22 0.93 23.86
N THR A 196 -0.05 1.74 24.89
CA THR A 196 0.87 1.94 26.03
C THR A 196 0.99 0.72 26.95
N SER A 197 -0.06 -0.11 27.07
CA SER A 197 -0.04 -1.33 27.90
C SER A 197 0.55 -2.57 27.21
N SER A 198 1.07 -2.45 25.98
CA SER A 198 1.92 -3.50 25.43
C SER A 198 3.33 -3.40 26.03
N GLU A 199 3.48 -3.79 27.29
CA GLU A 199 4.80 -4.15 27.82
C GLU A 199 5.44 -5.11 26.81
N TYR A 200 6.58 -4.67 26.26
CA TYR A 200 7.32 -5.46 25.29
C TYR A 200 7.71 -6.78 25.98
N LYS A 201 7.04 -7.88 25.61
CA LYS A 201 7.19 -9.20 26.25
C LYS A 201 8.64 -9.71 26.36
N LYS A 202 9.59 -9.13 25.60
CA LYS A 202 11.03 -9.39 25.73
C LYS A 202 11.82 -8.12 25.34
N ASN A 203 12.59 -7.60 26.29
CA ASN A 203 13.57 -6.55 26.02
C ASN A 203 14.74 -7.12 25.21
N VAL A 204 15.11 -6.43 24.12
CA VAL A 204 16.33 -6.76 23.37
C VAL A 204 17.48 -5.98 23.97
N SER A 205 18.46 -6.69 24.53
CA SER A 205 19.68 -6.06 25.02
C SER A 205 20.67 -5.79 23.88
N PHE A 206 21.20 -4.57 23.87
CA PHE A 206 22.27 -4.14 22.97
C PHE A 206 23.60 -3.96 23.72
N SER A 207 23.65 -4.31 25.00
CA SER A 207 24.87 -4.21 25.82
C SER A 207 26.03 -4.99 25.18
N GLY A 208 27.21 -4.37 25.12
CA GLY A 208 28.43 -4.97 24.56
C GLY A 208 28.51 -5.03 23.03
N LYS A 209 27.54 -4.46 22.28
CA LYS A 209 27.61 -4.36 20.82
C LYS A 209 28.16 -2.99 20.39
N GLY A 210 29.05 -2.98 19.38
CA GLY A 210 29.49 -1.73 18.74
C GLY A 210 28.36 -1.01 17.99
N PRO A 211 28.48 0.30 17.74
CA PRO A 211 27.38 1.16 17.25
C PRO A 211 26.78 0.68 15.92
N ILE A 212 27.63 0.32 14.95
CA ILE A 212 27.19 -0.20 13.65
C ILE A 212 26.42 -1.53 13.83
N ARG A 213 26.93 -2.42 14.70
CA ARG A 213 26.30 -3.72 14.95
C ARG A 213 24.94 -3.57 15.61
N VAL A 214 24.74 -2.55 16.44
CA VAL A 214 23.44 -2.23 17.03
C VAL A 214 22.42 -1.91 15.93
N ILE A 215 22.76 -1.05 14.97
CA ILE A 215 21.90 -0.68 13.83
C ILE A 215 21.41 -1.93 13.09
N TYR A 216 22.34 -2.78 12.62
CA TYR A 216 21.96 -4.01 11.93
C TYR A 216 21.16 -4.96 12.81
N SER A 217 21.57 -5.15 14.07
CA SER A 217 20.86 -6.07 14.95
C SER A 217 19.43 -5.61 15.27
N TYR A 218 19.18 -4.31 15.29
CA TYR A 218 17.86 -3.74 15.49
C TYR A 218 16.98 -3.95 14.24
N HIS A 219 17.39 -3.42 13.08
CA HIS A 219 16.59 -3.47 11.85
C HIS A 219 16.45 -4.87 11.24
N LEU A 220 17.42 -5.76 11.45
CA LEU A 220 17.29 -7.16 10.99
C LEU A 220 16.44 -8.02 11.93
N SER A 221 16.33 -7.66 13.21
CA SER A 221 15.45 -8.39 14.14
C SER A 221 14.00 -8.00 13.96
N PHE A 222 13.75 -6.74 13.62
CA PHE A 222 12.42 -6.17 13.53
C PHE A 222 12.21 -5.41 12.22
N LEU A 223 11.22 -5.85 11.47
CA LEU A 223 10.63 -5.09 10.40
C LEU A 223 9.60 -4.13 10.98
N GLU A 224 9.90 -2.86 10.83
CA GLU A 224 8.95 -1.80 11.11
C GLU A 224 8.21 -1.48 9.82
N PHE A 225 6.96 -1.94 9.75
CA PHE A 225 6.04 -1.51 8.72
C PHE A 225 5.48 -0.18 9.17
N MET A 226 5.83 0.84 8.42
CA MET A 226 5.33 2.17 8.62
C MET A 226 5.03 2.76 7.26
N GLY A 227 3.76 3.09 7.08
CA GLY A 227 3.34 3.89 5.96
C GLY A 227 2.45 4.99 6.48
N ARG A 228 2.57 6.15 5.86
CA ARG A 228 1.43 7.05 5.78
C ARG A 228 0.39 6.32 4.94
N MET A 229 -0.58 5.73 5.61
CA MET A 229 -1.67 5.08 4.91
C MET A 229 -2.66 6.18 4.60
N ASN A 230 -2.50 6.78 3.42
CA ASN A 230 -3.44 7.72 2.85
C ASN A 230 -4.27 6.98 1.79
N ILE A 231 -5.11 6.06 2.24
CA ILE A 231 -6.00 5.35 1.34
C ILE A 231 -7.36 5.93 1.55
N GLY A 232 -7.75 6.69 0.54
CA GLY A 232 -8.97 7.43 0.57
C GLY A 232 -8.96 8.56 1.60
N GLY A 233 -7.99 9.46 1.56
CA GLY A 233 -8.02 10.70 2.34
C GLY A 233 -7.86 10.56 3.86
N SER A 234 -8.19 9.41 4.46
CA SER A 234 -7.88 9.11 5.86
C SER A 234 -6.38 8.87 5.97
N THR A 235 -5.70 9.72 6.72
CA THR A 235 -4.25 9.70 6.91
C THR A 235 -3.94 9.26 8.31
N SER A 236 -3.76 7.96 8.50
CA SER A 236 -3.23 7.45 9.76
C SER A 236 -1.78 7.00 9.56
N TYR A 237 -0.94 7.35 10.53
CA TYR A 237 0.35 6.71 10.68
C TYR A 237 0.16 5.51 11.58
N ARG A 238 0.28 4.32 10.99
CA ARG A 238 0.32 3.07 11.74
C ARG A 238 1.75 2.58 11.72
N THR A 239 2.29 2.32 12.89
CA THR A 239 3.52 1.53 13.00
C THR A 239 3.11 0.12 13.41
N ALA A 240 3.70 -0.85 12.74
CA ALA A 240 3.63 -2.24 13.16
C ALA A 240 5.06 -2.76 13.18
N ARG A 241 5.53 -3.16 14.35
CA ARG A 241 6.81 -3.84 14.50
C ARG A 241 6.57 -5.34 14.51
N VAL A 242 7.07 -6.03 13.49
CA VAL A 242 6.97 -7.48 13.35
C VAL A 242 8.37 -8.07 13.32
N LYS A 243 8.57 -9.25 13.91
CA LYS A 243 9.85 -9.94 13.82
C LYS A 243 10.14 -10.31 12.37
N THR A 244 11.33 -9.97 11.89
CA THR A 244 11.74 -10.23 10.50
C THR A 244 11.65 -11.72 10.15
N ARG A 245 12.00 -12.61 11.09
CA ARG A 245 11.87 -14.07 10.91
C ARG A 245 10.43 -14.50 10.61
N THR A 246 9.44 -13.90 11.26
CA THR A 246 8.02 -14.24 11.03
C THR A 246 7.59 -13.82 9.64
N VAL A 247 7.94 -12.59 9.22
CA VAL A 247 7.63 -12.08 7.88
C VAL A 247 8.32 -12.93 6.82
N PHE A 248 9.62 -13.22 7.00
CA PHE A 248 10.38 -14.07 6.09
C PHE A 248 9.72 -15.44 5.92
N ALA A 249 9.29 -16.09 7.02
CA ALA A 249 8.60 -17.38 6.94
C ALA A 249 7.28 -17.30 6.17
N ILE A 250 6.50 -16.22 6.35
CA ILE A 250 5.26 -15.99 5.59
C ILE A 250 5.59 -15.77 4.11
N CYS A 251 6.56 -14.91 3.79
CA CYS A 251 6.98 -14.64 2.41
C CYS A 251 7.49 -15.90 1.71
N VAL A 252 8.24 -16.76 2.40
CA VAL A 252 8.66 -18.07 1.87
C VAL A 252 7.46 -18.96 1.59
N ALA A 253 6.52 -19.08 2.53
CA ALA A 253 5.32 -19.91 2.33
C ALA A 253 4.49 -19.42 1.13
N VAL A 254 4.27 -18.10 1.00
CA VAL A 254 3.53 -17.51 -0.12
C VAL A 254 4.30 -17.66 -1.44
N ALA A 255 5.62 -17.50 -1.44
CA ALA A 255 6.46 -17.70 -2.62
C ALA A 255 6.44 -19.16 -3.10
N LEU A 256 6.38 -20.14 -2.19
CA LEU A 256 6.21 -21.55 -2.54
C LEU A 256 4.83 -21.82 -3.17
N VAL A 257 3.77 -21.20 -2.64
CA VAL A 257 2.43 -21.29 -3.26
C VAL A 257 2.43 -20.66 -4.64
N TYR A 258 3.05 -19.49 -4.81
CA TYR A 258 3.24 -18.83 -6.10
C TYR A 258 3.98 -19.72 -7.11
N LEU A 259 5.11 -20.31 -6.70
CA LEU A 259 5.87 -21.27 -7.49
C LEU A 259 5.03 -22.48 -7.89
N PHE A 260 4.29 -23.06 -6.94
CA PHE A 260 3.45 -24.23 -7.19
C PHE A 260 2.33 -23.92 -8.20
N LEU A 261 1.62 -22.80 -8.02
CA LEU A 261 0.52 -22.42 -8.88
C LEU A 261 0.98 -22.15 -10.32
N ILE A 262 2.13 -21.51 -10.51
CA ILE A 262 2.60 -21.10 -11.84
C ILE A 262 3.47 -22.16 -12.51
N GLY A 263 4.32 -22.84 -11.77
CA GLY A 263 5.33 -23.76 -12.32
C GLY A 263 4.93 -25.24 -12.32
N LEU A 264 4.06 -25.66 -11.40
CA LEU A 264 3.81 -27.10 -11.12
C LEU A 264 2.34 -27.52 -11.26
N SER A 265 1.41 -26.57 -11.30
CA SER A 265 -0.02 -26.90 -11.35
C SER A 265 -0.51 -27.12 -12.79
N PRO A 266 -1.57 -27.92 -13.00
CA PRO A 266 -2.24 -28.06 -14.29
C PRO A 266 -2.80 -26.73 -14.85
N LEU A 267 -2.94 -25.69 -14.00
CA LEU A 267 -3.35 -24.34 -14.41
C LEU A 267 -2.23 -23.53 -15.09
N ALA A 268 -0.98 -24.02 -15.06
CA ALA A 268 0.19 -23.37 -15.65
C ALA A 268 0.10 -23.21 -17.18
N GLY A 269 -0.74 -24.01 -17.85
CA GLY A 269 -0.71 -24.15 -19.31
C GLY A 269 -1.60 -23.20 -20.13
N SER A 270 -2.75 -22.73 -19.62
CA SER A 270 -3.80 -22.21 -20.52
C SER A 270 -4.55 -20.93 -20.08
N HIS A 271 -4.54 -20.52 -18.81
CA HIS A 271 -5.48 -19.48 -18.33
C HIS A 271 -4.86 -18.17 -17.82
N LEU A 272 -3.53 -18.04 -17.79
CA LEU A 272 -2.82 -16.88 -17.20
C LEU A 272 -1.93 -16.12 -18.20
N ARG A 273 -2.06 -16.39 -19.49
CA ARG A 273 -1.42 -15.56 -20.53
C ARG A 273 -2.30 -14.34 -20.77
N LEU A 274 -1.72 -13.14 -20.74
CA LEU A 274 -2.43 -11.94 -21.21
C LEU A 274 -2.83 -12.20 -22.66
N ALA A 275 -4.14 -12.12 -22.95
CA ALA A 275 -4.71 -12.45 -24.25
C ALA A 275 -3.89 -11.83 -25.40
N GLY A 276 -3.28 -12.67 -26.22
CA GLY A 276 -2.48 -12.25 -27.38
C GLY A 276 -1.01 -11.89 -27.12
N SER A 277 -0.50 -12.02 -25.88
CA SER A 277 0.90 -11.74 -25.54
C SER A 277 1.66 -13.00 -25.06
N PRO A 278 2.99 -13.06 -25.25
CA PRO A 278 3.83 -14.09 -24.63
C PRO A 278 4.00 -13.91 -23.12
N LEU A 279 3.36 -12.89 -22.50
CA LEU A 279 3.55 -12.57 -21.10
C LEU A 279 2.65 -13.40 -20.18
N ASN A 280 3.27 -14.08 -19.20
CA ASN A 280 2.53 -14.70 -18.10
C ASN A 280 2.11 -13.60 -17.12
N ALA A 281 0.80 -13.34 -17.04
CA ALA A 281 0.24 -12.25 -16.25
C ALA A 281 0.66 -12.32 -14.78
N ALA A 282 0.75 -13.52 -14.20
CA ALA A 282 1.18 -13.68 -12.81
C ALA A 282 2.68 -13.37 -12.59
N VAL A 283 3.55 -13.80 -13.52
CA VAL A 283 5.00 -13.57 -13.46
C VAL A 283 5.32 -12.09 -13.69
N PHE A 284 4.46 -11.36 -14.40
CA PHE A 284 4.58 -9.92 -14.57
C PHE A 284 4.00 -9.13 -13.39
N VAL A 285 2.78 -9.48 -12.94
CA VAL A 285 2.04 -8.68 -11.94
C VAL A 285 2.64 -8.83 -10.54
N VAL A 286 3.08 -10.03 -10.15
CA VAL A 286 3.57 -10.28 -8.79
C VAL A 286 4.85 -9.47 -8.50
N PRO A 287 5.90 -9.51 -9.34
CA PRO A 287 7.09 -8.71 -9.14
C PRO A 287 6.83 -7.20 -9.17
N VAL A 288 6.02 -6.71 -10.10
CA VAL A 288 5.65 -5.28 -10.19
C VAL A 288 4.92 -4.85 -8.91
N PHE A 289 3.95 -5.65 -8.45
CA PHE A 289 3.20 -5.36 -7.23
C PHE A 289 4.10 -5.39 -6.00
N MET A 290 4.90 -6.43 -5.82
CA MET A 290 5.82 -6.57 -4.69
C MET A 290 6.89 -5.47 -4.70
N GLY A 291 7.42 -5.12 -5.87
CA GLY A 291 8.36 -4.02 -6.06
C GLY A 291 7.76 -2.68 -5.68
N ALA A 292 6.58 -2.35 -6.21
CA ALA A 292 5.89 -1.09 -5.91
C ALA A 292 5.52 -0.96 -4.42
N VAL A 293 4.93 -2.00 -3.83
CA VAL A 293 4.53 -2.01 -2.41
C VAL A 293 5.77 -1.84 -1.52
N THR A 294 6.84 -2.57 -1.79
CA THR A 294 8.07 -2.49 -0.99
C THR A 294 8.75 -1.13 -1.13
N LEU A 295 8.79 -0.56 -2.33
CA LEU A 295 9.34 0.77 -2.59
C LEU A 295 8.59 1.85 -1.81
N VAL A 296 7.26 1.83 -1.81
CA VAL A 296 6.42 2.79 -1.09
C VAL A 296 6.61 2.65 0.42
N LEU A 297 6.60 1.42 0.95
CA LEU A 297 6.78 1.17 2.38
C LEU A 297 8.15 1.63 2.89
N MET A 298 9.21 1.38 2.12
CA MET A 298 10.59 1.65 2.56
C MET A 298 10.97 3.12 2.43
N SER A 299 10.57 3.76 1.32
CA SER A 299 10.94 5.15 1.04
C SER A 299 10.40 6.13 2.09
N GLN A 300 9.23 5.85 2.66
CA GLN A 300 8.64 6.66 3.73
C GLN A 300 8.96 6.14 5.14
N GLY A 301 8.93 4.81 5.34
CA GLY A 301 9.09 4.20 6.66
C GLY A 301 10.49 4.31 7.25
N THR A 302 11.53 4.47 6.42
CA THR A 302 12.92 4.49 6.89
C THR A 302 13.22 5.69 7.77
N PHE A 303 12.68 6.88 7.47
CA PHE A 303 12.91 8.07 8.29
C PHE A 303 11.80 8.33 9.29
N ALA A 304 10.54 8.01 8.97
CA ALA A 304 9.42 8.43 9.80
C ALA A 304 9.44 7.88 11.26
N ASN A 305 10.08 6.73 11.50
CA ASN A 305 10.27 6.14 12.83
C ASN A 305 11.63 6.45 13.48
N GLU A 306 12.55 7.05 12.73
CA GLU A 306 13.88 7.34 13.23
C GLU A 306 13.87 8.62 14.07
N ARG A 307 14.40 8.51 15.29
CA ARG A 307 14.66 9.69 16.12
C ARG A 307 15.99 10.30 15.69
N GLY A 308 15.97 10.98 14.54
CA GLY A 308 17.16 11.54 13.90
C GLY A 308 17.99 12.41 14.84
N TRP A 309 17.35 13.18 15.72
CA TRP A 309 18.03 14.01 16.72
C TRP A 309 18.85 13.22 17.75
N LEU A 310 18.45 12.00 18.11
CA LEU A 310 19.24 11.10 18.98
C LEU A 310 20.33 10.39 18.18
N ALA A 311 20.03 9.95 16.96
CA ALA A 311 20.97 9.20 16.14
C ALA A 311 22.14 10.07 15.65
N PHE A 312 21.85 11.29 15.19
CA PHE A 312 22.83 12.21 14.61
C PHE A 312 23.72 12.89 15.66
N THR A 313 23.30 12.88 16.94
CA THR A 313 24.15 13.34 18.06
C THR A 313 25.09 12.24 18.54
N ALA A 314 24.70 10.97 18.41
CA ALA A 314 25.51 9.83 18.82
C ALA A 314 26.54 9.39 17.76
N MET A 315 26.32 9.68 16.47
CA MET A 315 27.14 9.20 15.36
C MET A 315 27.11 10.16 14.17
N ASP A 316 28.21 10.23 13.40
CA ASP A 316 28.24 11.02 12.16
C ASP A 316 27.07 10.62 11.22
N PRO A 317 26.23 11.57 10.78
CA PRO A 317 25.02 11.26 10.02
C PRO A 317 25.28 10.46 8.75
N ALA A 318 26.40 10.70 8.07
CA ALA A 318 26.75 9.94 6.87
C ALA A 318 26.97 8.45 7.16
N THR A 319 27.67 8.16 8.25
CA THR A 319 27.97 6.77 8.63
C THR A 319 26.72 6.07 9.16
N TYR A 320 25.90 6.77 9.96
CA TYR A 320 24.62 6.25 10.44
C TYR A 320 23.66 5.91 9.28
N LEU A 321 23.39 6.88 8.40
CA LEU A 321 22.43 6.72 7.30
C LEU A 321 22.87 5.67 6.29
N ARG A 322 24.18 5.56 6.00
CA ARG A 322 24.70 4.48 5.15
C ARG A 322 24.36 3.10 5.70
N HIS A 323 24.63 2.86 6.98
CA HIS A 323 24.36 1.56 7.61
C HIS A 323 22.87 1.32 7.83
N LEU A 324 22.10 2.36 8.13
CA LEU A 324 20.64 2.31 8.18
C LEU A 324 20.07 1.83 6.84
N LEU A 325 20.43 2.48 5.74
CA LEU A 325 19.93 2.14 4.41
C LEU A 325 20.33 0.73 3.99
N LEU A 326 21.58 0.32 4.24
CA LEU A 326 22.02 -1.05 3.97
C LEU A 326 21.25 -2.07 4.80
N SER A 327 21.00 -1.80 6.09
CA SER A 327 20.20 -2.70 6.93
C SER A 327 18.76 -2.81 6.44
N ARG A 328 18.18 -1.72 5.92
CA ARG A 328 16.83 -1.71 5.32
C ARG A 328 16.80 -2.45 3.99
N VAL A 329 17.82 -2.33 3.14
CA VAL A 329 17.98 -3.11 1.91
C VAL A 329 18.00 -4.61 2.18
N VAL A 330 18.75 -5.05 3.20
CA VAL A 330 18.75 -6.47 3.60
C VAL A 330 17.37 -6.89 4.12
N SER A 331 16.70 -6.01 4.86
CA SER A 331 15.35 -6.24 5.36
C SER A 331 14.31 -6.34 4.23
N VAL A 332 14.49 -5.56 3.15
CA VAL A 332 13.71 -5.63 1.91
C VAL A 332 13.93 -6.97 1.22
N LEU A 333 15.18 -7.41 1.08
CA LEU A 333 15.50 -8.72 0.51
C LEU A 333 14.91 -9.86 1.33
N ALA A 334 14.71 -9.71 2.64
CA ALA A 334 13.99 -10.71 3.43
C ALA A 334 12.49 -10.80 3.06
N ILE A 335 11.89 -9.75 2.51
CA ILE A 335 10.49 -9.73 2.07
C ILE A 335 10.36 -10.24 0.63
N ILE A 336 11.15 -9.69 -0.29
CA ILE A 336 11.02 -9.96 -1.74
C ILE A 336 11.95 -11.06 -2.25
N GLY A 337 13.03 -11.37 -1.53
CA GLY A 337 14.01 -12.39 -1.91
C GLY A 337 13.41 -13.78 -2.16
N PRO A 338 12.48 -14.29 -1.31
CA PRO A 338 11.82 -15.57 -1.58
C PRO A 338 11.10 -15.63 -2.94
N PHE A 339 10.49 -14.52 -3.37
CA PHE A 339 9.83 -14.42 -4.68
C PHE A 339 10.86 -14.36 -5.82
N GLY A 340 11.92 -13.56 -5.67
CA GLY A 340 13.00 -13.53 -6.66
C GLY A 340 13.67 -14.89 -6.85
N VAL A 341 13.83 -15.68 -5.79
CA VAL A 341 14.32 -17.08 -5.89
C VAL A 341 13.30 -17.98 -6.60
N ALA A 342 12.00 -17.82 -6.30
CA ALA A 342 10.96 -18.55 -7.02
C ALA A 342 10.97 -18.22 -8.52
N ASP A 343 11.15 -16.96 -8.89
CA ASP A 343 11.23 -16.52 -10.29
C ASP A 343 12.46 -17.07 -11.02
N ILE A 344 13.62 -17.21 -10.34
CA ILE A 344 14.78 -17.93 -10.90
C ILE A 344 14.40 -19.38 -11.25
N VAL A 345 13.73 -20.07 -10.33
CA VAL A 345 13.32 -21.47 -10.55
C VAL A 345 12.30 -21.56 -11.70
N LEU A 346 11.34 -20.64 -11.76
CA LEU A 346 10.40 -20.54 -12.88
C LEU A 346 11.13 -20.27 -14.21
N GLY A 347 12.16 -19.42 -14.23
CA GLY A 347 13.00 -19.18 -15.40
C GLY A 347 13.75 -20.43 -15.85
N LEU A 348 14.26 -21.23 -14.91
CA LEU A 348 14.90 -22.52 -15.19
C LEU A 348 13.90 -23.56 -15.73
N PHE A 349 12.63 -23.50 -15.33
CA PHE A 349 11.55 -24.31 -15.92
C PHE A 349 11.06 -23.81 -17.28
N GLY A 350 11.70 -22.79 -17.85
CA GLY A 350 11.39 -22.28 -19.19
C GLY A 350 10.24 -21.28 -19.24
N THR A 351 9.83 -20.71 -18.10
CA THR A 351 8.92 -19.56 -18.14
C THR A 351 9.70 -18.33 -18.61
N GLY A 352 9.26 -17.74 -19.73
CA GLY A 352 10.05 -16.74 -20.46
C GLY A 352 10.32 -15.40 -19.76
N GLN A 353 9.81 -15.19 -18.54
CA GLN A 353 9.98 -13.95 -17.76
C GLN A 353 10.60 -14.15 -16.37
N GLY A 354 10.90 -15.40 -15.99
CA GLY A 354 11.37 -15.68 -14.63
C GLY A 354 12.69 -14.99 -14.31
N PHE A 355 13.60 -14.87 -15.28
CA PHE A 355 14.89 -14.20 -15.06
C PHE A 355 14.76 -12.68 -14.95
N GLU A 356 13.91 -12.08 -15.77
CA GLU A 356 13.60 -10.65 -15.74
C GLU A 356 13.03 -10.24 -14.39
N ALA A 357 12.00 -10.96 -13.93
CA ALA A 357 11.36 -10.79 -12.63
C ALA A 357 12.35 -10.96 -11.46
N ALA A 358 13.22 -11.97 -11.55
CA ALA A 358 14.25 -12.20 -10.54
C ALA A 358 15.24 -11.04 -10.43
N ILE A 359 15.72 -10.50 -11.56
CA ILE A 359 16.62 -9.33 -11.57
C ILE A 359 15.91 -8.11 -10.95
N VAL A 360 14.63 -7.92 -11.30
CA VAL A 360 13.81 -6.84 -10.74
C VAL A 360 13.75 -6.92 -9.22
N LEU A 361 13.37 -8.08 -8.67
CA LEU A 361 13.18 -8.25 -7.24
C LEU A 361 14.50 -8.29 -6.46
N LEU A 362 15.55 -8.88 -7.00
CA LEU A 362 16.80 -9.09 -6.27
C LEU A 362 17.78 -7.91 -6.41
N VAL A 363 17.67 -7.10 -7.46
CA VAL A 363 18.64 -6.03 -7.76
C VAL A 363 17.94 -4.67 -7.92
N THR A 364 16.99 -4.57 -8.86
CA THR A 364 16.37 -3.29 -9.22
C THR A 364 15.62 -2.67 -8.04
N VAL A 365 14.73 -3.42 -7.37
CA VAL A 365 13.92 -2.94 -6.25
C VAL A 365 14.78 -2.51 -5.04
N PRO A 366 15.76 -3.31 -4.58
CA PRO A 366 16.68 -2.89 -3.53
C PRO A 366 17.45 -1.61 -3.87
N ALA A 367 18.02 -1.50 -5.06
CA ALA A 367 18.76 -0.30 -5.49
C ALA A 367 17.83 0.93 -5.58
N ALA A 368 16.64 0.73 -6.16
CA ALA A 368 15.60 1.74 -6.25
C ALA A 368 15.13 2.24 -4.88
N SER A 369 15.09 1.37 -3.86
CA SER A 369 14.69 1.76 -2.50
C SER A 369 15.64 2.78 -1.87
N ILE A 370 16.95 2.67 -2.11
CA ILE A 370 17.95 3.65 -1.67
C ILE A 370 17.70 4.99 -2.36
N PHE A 371 17.53 4.96 -3.68
CA PHE A 371 17.28 6.16 -4.47
C PHE A 371 15.97 6.87 -4.09
N ALA A 372 14.89 6.12 -3.91
CA ALA A 372 13.60 6.67 -3.48
C ALA A 372 13.72 7.30 -2.09
N THR A 373 14.35 6.60 -1.13
CA THR A 373 14.58 7.11 0.23
C THR A 373 15.42 8.39 0.23
N TYR A 374 16.44 8.46 -0.63
CA TYR A 374 17.24 9.66 -0.83
C TYR A 374 16.41 10.86 -1.30
N ILE A 375 15.56 10.67 -2.32
CA ILE A 375 14.73 11.75 -2.85
C ILE A 375 13.74 12.25 -1.81
N VAL A 376 13.08 11.32 -1.12
CA VAL A 376 12.13 11.63 -0.05
C VAL A 376 12.79 12.47 1.04
N ALA A 377 14.00 12.09 1.47
CA ALA A 377 14.76 12.80 2.48
C ALA A 377 15.24 14.17 1.99
N ARG A 378 15.74 14.26 0.75
CA ARG A 378 16.21 15.51 0.14
C ARG A 378 15.09 16.53 -0.04
N LEU A 379 13.89 16.07 -0.39
CA LEU A 379 12.70 16.91 -0.51
C LEU A 379 12.05 17.23 0.85
N GLY A 380 12.54 16.63 1.95
CA GLY A 380 12.07 16.88 3.32
C GLY A 380 10.58 16.56 3.48
N ALA A 381 10.10 15.54 2.77
CA ALA A 381 8.69 15.21 2.71
C ALA A 381 8.24 14.20 3.77
N VAL A 382 9.18 13.63 4.51
CA VAL A 382 8.89 12.75 5.65
C VAL A 382 8.98 13.56 6.93
N GLN A 383 7.91 13.48 7.71
CA GLN A 383 7.86 13.98 9.08
C GLN A 383 8.02 12.80 10.02
N GLN A 384 8.74 13.00 11.13
CA GLN A 384 8.83 12.02 12.19
C GLN A 384 7.45 11.86 12.83
N VAL A 385 7.01 10.62 13.03
CA VAL A 385 5.75 10.38 13.73
C VAL A 385 5.95 10.57 15.22
N ARG A 386 5.19 11.51 15.77
CA ARG A 386 5.15 11.79 17.21
C ARG A 386 4.13 10.91 17.93
N GLU A 387 3.00 10.62 17.28
CA GLU A 387 1.89 9.82 17.83
C GLU A 387 1.31 8.87 16.79
N GLU A 388 1.16 7.59 17.16
CA GLU A 388 0.53 6.58 16.31
C GLU A 388 -0.98 6.82 16.19
N GLY A 389 -1.53 6.56 15.00
CA GLY A 389 -2.96 6.70 14.71
C GLY A 389 -3.41 8.12 14.36
N MET A 390 -2.52 9.11 14.38
CA MET A 390 -2.82 10.49 14.01
C MET A 390 -1.96 10.97 12.84
N MET A 391 -2.46 11.96 12.11
CA MET A 391 -1.68 12.69 11.10
C MET A 391 -0.85 13.77 11.81
N PRO A 392 0.49 13.73 11.77
CA PRO A 392 1.37 14.68 12.42
C PRO A 392 1.50 16.03 11.69
N GLY A 393 0.91 16.23 10.50
CA GLY A 393 1.05 17.49 9.77
C GLY A 393 0.09 17.68 8.60
N GLN A 394 0.08 18.90 8.04
CA GLN A 394 -0.74 19.30 6.89
C GLN A 394 -0.23 18.68 5.58
N PHE A 395 -1.12 18.51 4.61
CA PHE A 395 -0.74 18.09 3.25
C PHE A 395 0.08 19.19 2.57
N ASP A 396 1.39 19.01 2.49
CA ASP A 396 2.28 19.90 1.74
C ASP A 396 2.37 19.45 0.27
N LEU A 397 2.37 20.40 -0.67
CA LEU A 397 2.63 20.17 -2.09
C LEU A 397 3.93 19.37 -2.30
N ARG A 398 4.92 19.55 -1.43
CA ARG A 398 6.17 18.78 -1.44
C ARG A 398 5.92 17.27 -1.28
N GLN A 399 5.00 16.88 -0.40
CA GLN A 399 4.64 15.47 -0.21
C GLN A 399 3.98 14.88 -1.46
N PHE A 400 3.23 15.69 -2.21
CA PHE A 400 2.69 15.28 -3.50
C PHE A 400 3.81 15.15 -4.55
N LEU A 401 4.75 16.08 -4.62
CA LEU A 401 5.86 16.04 -5.59
C LEU A 401 6.78 14.82 -5.41
N VAL A 402 6.90 14.30 -4.19
CA VAL A 402 7.71 13.11 -3.89
C VAL A 402 7.14 11.84 -4.52
N ILE A 403 5.84 11.81 -4.83
CA ILE A 403 5.23 10.65 -5.48
C ILE A 403 5.70 10.49 -6.95
N LEU A 404 6.07 11.58 -7.62
CA LEU A 404 6.46 11.54 -9.04
C LEU A 404 7.73 10.70 -9.26
N PRO A 405 8.83 10.90 -8.50
CA PRO A 405 9.99 10.00 -8.55
C PRO A 405 9.67 8.54 -8.24
N VAL A 406 8.74 8.28 -7.30
CA VAL A 406 8.31 6.92 -6.95
C VAL A 406 7.61 6.27 -8.15
N TYR A 407 6.71 6.99 -8.82
CA TYR A 407 6.06 6.50 -10.06
C TYR A 407 7.04 6.32 -11.21
N PHE A 408 8.04 7.20 -11.34
CA PHE A 408 9.10 7.03 -12.34
C PHE A 408 9.84 5.70 -12.13
N VAL A 409 10.21 5.39 -10.88
CA VAL A 409 10.85 4.12 -10.52
C VAL A 409 9.93 2.93 -10.76
N ILE A 410 8.62 3.03 -10.48
CA ILE A 410 7.64 1.99 -10.82
C ILE A 410 7.58 1.78 -12.33
N GLY A 411 7.63 2.86 -13.13
CA GLY A 411 7.73 2.77 -14.58
C GLY A 411 8.99 2.02 -15.04
N LEU A 412 10.13 2.28 -14.39
CA LEU A 412 11.37 1.53 -14.67
C LEU A 412 11.23 0.04 -14.31
N ILE A 413 10.57 -0.30 -13.20
CA ILE A 413 10.28 -1.69 -12.84
C ILE A 413 9.44 -2.36 -13.93
N ILE A 414 8.38 -1.69 -14.40
CA ILE A 414 7.52 -2.21 -15.49
C ILE A 414 8.32 -2.44 -16.77
N VAL A 415 9.17 -1.49 -17.17
CA VAL A 415 10.01 -1.63 -18.38
C VAL A 415 11.06 -2.74 -18.23
N SER A 416 11.60 -2.90 -17.02
CA SER A 416 12.56 -3.94 -16.64
C SER A 416 12.00 -5.36 -16.82
N GLU A 417 10.68 -5.55 -16.67
CA GLU A 417 10.00 -6.85 -16.83
C GLU A 417 9.77 -7.24 -18.31
N ILE A 418 9.82 -6.27 -19.24
CA ILE A 418 9.49 -6.52 -20.65
C ILE A 418 10.63 -7.27 -21.38
N SER A 419 11.88 -7.03 -20.99
CA SER A 419 13.05 -7.57 -21.66
C SER A 419 14.23 -7.72 -20.71
N ILE A 420 14.93 -8.85 -20.80
CA ILE A 420 16.15 -9.08 -20.02
C ILE A 420 17.24 -8.03 -20.23
N LEU A 421 17.38 -7.50 -21.45
CA LEU A 421 18.35 -6.43 -21.72
C LEU A 421 17.96 -5.15 -20.99
N ALA A 422 16.67 -4.79 -21.01
CA ALA A 422 16.15 -3.67 -20.24
C ALA A 422 16.35 -3.91 -18.74
N SER A 423 16.12 -5.12 -18.26
CA SER A 423 16.32 -5.50 -16.86
C SER A 423 17.75 -5.30 -16.39
N ILE A 424 18.73 -5.82 -17.14
CA ILE A 424 20.15 -5.68 -16.83
C ILE A 424 20.59 -4.22 -16.87
N LEU A 425 20.18 -3.45 -17.89
CA LEU A 425 20.56 -2.04 -18.01
C LEU A 425 20.00 -1.20 -16.85
N ILE A 426 18.70 -1.34 -16.56
CA ILE A 426 18.02 -0.59 -15.50
C ILE A 426 18.61 -0.97 -14.13
N ALA A 427 18.79 -2.27 -13.86
CA ALA A 427 19.43 -2.74 -12.64
C ALA A 427 20.85 -2.19 -12.49
N GLY A 428 21.65 -2.19 -13.57
CA GLY A 428 23.01 -1.65 -13.58
C GLY A 428 23.03 -0.15 -13.26
N VAL A 429 22.24 0.66 -13.97
CA VAL A 429 22.16 2.12 -13.75
C VAL A 429 21.70 2.43 -12.33
N LEU A 430 20.63 1.80 -11.85
CA LEU A 430 20.14 2.06 -10.49
C LEU A 430 21.13 1.62 -9.42
N THR A 431 21.85 0.52 -9.64
CA THR A 431 22.90 0.06 -8.71
C THR A 431 24.05 1.04 -8.65
N ILE A 432 24.51 1.57 -9.79
CA ILE A 432 25.56 2.60 -9.84
C ILE A 432 25.10 3.87 -9.11
N VAL A 433 23.88 4.33 -9.37
CA VAL A 433 23.30 5.50 -8.70
C VAL A 433 23.21 5.25 -7.19
N ALA A 434 22.66 4.11 -6.76
CA ALA A 434 22.53 3.75 -5.36
C ALA A 434 23.90 3.66 -4.65
N ALA A 435 24.90 3.04 -5.30
CA ALA A 435 26.25 2.94 -4.77
C ALA A 435 26.92 4.32 -4.64
N SER A 436 26.78 5.18 -5.65
CA SER A 436 27.33 6.55 -5.61
C SER A 436 26.73 7.38 -4.46
N LEU A 437 25.41 7.25 -4.24
CA LEU A 437 24.72 7.88 -3.13
C LEU A 437 25.22 7.35 -1.78
N LEU A 438 25.37 6.02 -1.61
CA LEU A 438 25.86 5.44 -0.35
C LEU A 438 27.30 5.84 -0.01
N ILE A 439 28.15 6.08 -1.00
CA ILE A 439 29.55 6.48 -0.80
C ILE A 439 29.68 7.97 -0.45
N SER A 440 28.76 8.81 -0.95
CA SER A 440 28.86 10.26 -0.80
C SER A 440 28.50 10.77 0.60
N ALA A 441 29.51 10.95 1.45
CA ALA A 441 29.32 11.45 2.81
C ALA A 441 28.75 12.89 2.87
N SER A 442 29.14 13.76 1.93
CA SER A 442 28.68 15.15 1.88
C SER A 442 27.17 15.23 1.64
N VAL A 443 26.64 14.34 0.80
CA VAL A 443 25.22 14.24 0.49
C VAL A 443 24.39 13.92 1.73
N TRP A 444 24.81 12.90 2.51
CA TRP A 444 24.08 12.48 3.71
C TRP A 444 24.17 13.48 4.85
N ARG A 445 25.33 14.12 5.05
CA ARG A 445 25.46 15.23 6.02
C ARG A 445 24.54 16.39 5.64
N GLY A 446 24.51 16.78 4.36
CA GLY A 446 23.62 17.83 3.86
C GLY A 446 22.13 17.48 3.92
N ILE A 447 21.77 16.19 3.91
CA ILE A 447 20.39 15.74 4.19
C ILE A 447 20.08 15.89 5.67
N ALA A 448 20.98 15.46 6.56
CA ALA A 448 20.76 15.56 8.00
C ALA A 448 20.51 17.00 8.45
N TYR A 449 21.32 17.96 7.97
CA TYR A 449 21.08 19.38 8.24
C TYR A 449 19.72 19.85 7.73
N ARG A 450 19.36 19.51 6.49
CA ARG A 450 18.05 19.87 5.91
C ARG A 450 16.86 19.27 6.65
N LEU A 451 16.98 18.04 7.14
CA LEU A 451 15.94 17.41 7.96
C LEU A 451 15.75 18.21 9.26
N THR A 452 16.85 18.58 9.93
CA THR A 452 16.81 19.39 11.15
C THR A 452 16.21 20.78 10.90
N GLU A 453 16.67 21.49 9.86
CA GLU A 453 16.15 22.82 9.47
C GLU A 453 14.65 22.81 9.17
N ARG A 454 14.12 21.69 8.68
CA ARG A 454 12.73 21.56 8.27
C ARG A 454 11.81 21.03 9.37
N GLY A 455 12.30 20.95 10.61
CA GLY A 455 11.49 20.52 11.75
C GLY A 455 11.13 19.03 11.68
N PHE A 456 12.04 18.19 11.17
CA PHE A 456 11.93 16.73 11.32
C PHE A 456 11.92 16.30 12.80
N VAL A 457 12.35 17.18 13.72
CA VAL A 457 12.35 17.02 15.18
C VAL A 457 11.10 17.61 15.80
#